data_AF-A0A3D8VP93-F1
#
_entry.id   AF-A0A3D8VP93-F1
#
_cell.length_a   1.000
_cell.length_b   1.000
_cell.length_c   1.000
_cell.angle_alpha   90.00
_cell.angle_beta   90.00
_cell.angle_gamma   90.00
#
_symmetry.space_group_name_H-M   'P 1'
#
loop_
_entity.id
_entity.type
_entity.pdbx_description
1 polymer ?
#
loop_
_entity_poly.entity_id
_entity_poly.type
_entity_poly.pdbx_seq_one_letter_code
_entity_poly.pdbx_strand_id
1 'polypeptide(L)' 'MSLKEKLKALETHHLQLSTRKSTEGLDYILADDFWEIGSSGVPYDKKFCLEQGVLLTEMALHHYEIQPLSEDTVLATYYV' A
#
# COMPACT_ATOMS: atom_id res chain seq x y z
N MET A 1 -17.46 10.74 4.50
CA MET A 1 -16.42 9.72 4.27
C MET A 1 -15.70 9.47 5.58
N SER A 2 -15.81 8.25 6.11
CA SER A 2 -15.13 7.81 7.34
C SER A 2 -13.62 7.65 7.12
N LEU A 3 -12.84 7.55 8.20
CA LEU A 3 -11.42 7.24 8.13
C LEU A 3 -11.17 5.93 7.38
N LYS A 4 -11.94 4.87 7.71
CA LYS A 4 -11.88 3.57 7.04
C LYS A 4 -12.07 3.67 5.53
N GLU A 5 -13.05 4.45 5.08
CA GLU A 5 -13.29 4.65 3.64
C GLU A 5 -12.12 5.37 2.96
N LYS A 6 -11.54 6.40 3.60
CA LYS A 6 -10.40 7.15 3.06
C LYS A 6 -9.16 6.27 2.91
N LEU A 7 -8.82 5.52 3.95
CA LEU A 7 -7.68 4.61 3.94
C LEU A 7 -7.88 3.47 2.94
N LYS A 8 -9.10 2.92 2.85
CA LYS A 8 -9.45 1.93 1.83
C LYS A 8 -9.25 2.48 0.41
N ALA A 9 -9.61 3.74 0.18
CA ALA A 9 -9.42 4.39 -1.12
C ALA A 9 -7.93 4.59 -1.46
N LEU A 10 -7.09 4.96 -0.48
CA LEU A 10 -5.63 5.04 -0.65
C LEU A 10 -5.02 3.67 -0.95
N GLU A 11 -5.41 2.62 -0.22
CA GLU A 11 -4.96 1.26 -0.50
C GLU A 11 -5.41 0.80 -1.89
N THR A 12 -6.66 1.09 -2.26
CA THR A 12 -7.17 0.76 -3.59
C THR A 12 -6.37 1.48 -4.68
N HIS A 13 -6.00 2.75 -4.45
CA HIS A 13 -5.12 3.51 -5.34
C HIS A 13 -3.74 2.82 -5.46
N HIS A 14 -3.13 2.41 -4.35
CA HIS A 14 -1.87 1.66 -4.34
C HIS A 14 -1.93 0.35 -5.14
N LEU A 15 -3.06 -0.36 -5.11
CA LEU A 15 -3.26 -1.62 -5.84
C LEU A 15 -3.56 -1.46 -7.33
N GLN A 16 -3.84 -0.24 -7.81
CA GLN A 16 -4.13 0.00 -9.23
C GLN A 16 -2.89 -0.21 -10.10
N LEU A 17 -3.06 -0.92 -11.22
CA LEU A 17 -1.99 -1.12 -12.21
C LEU A 17 -1.40 0.19 -12.73
N SER A 18 -2.22 1.24 -12.89
CA SER A 18 -1.73 2.56 -13.32
C SER A 18 -0.76 3.18 -12.31
N THR A 19 -1.07 3.05 -11.03
CA THR A 19 -0.22 3.55 -9.94
C THR A 19 1.05 2.71 -9.83
N ARG A 20 0.92 1.38 -9.80
CA ARG A 20 2.08 0.47 -9.69
C ARG A 20 3.05 0.52 -10.87
N LYS A 21 2.62 1.03 -12.03
CA LYS A 21 3.47 1.27 -13.20
C LYS A 21 4.14 2.65 -13.21
N SER A 22 3.76 3.56 -12.31
CA SER A 22 4.28 4.93 -12.26
C SER A 22 5.11 5.13 -11.01
N THR A 23 6.36 5.57 -11.20
CA THR A 23 7.23 5.95 -10.10
C THR A 23 6.61 7.11 -9.31
N GLU A 24 6.00 8.09 -9.96
CA GLU A 24 5.33 9.22 -9.32
C GLU A 24 4.09 8.78 -8.51
N GLY A 25 3.33 7.81 -9.04
CA GLY A 25 2.17 7.24 -8.36
C GLY A 25 2.58 6.46 -7.10
N LEU A 26 3.65 5.67 -7.19
CA LEU A 26 4.24 4.97 -6.04
C LEU A 26 4.83 5.96 -5.02
N ASP A 27 5.55 6.99 -5.48
CA ASP A 27 6.18 7.97 -4.60
C ASP A 27 5.14 8.78 -3.80
N TYR A 28 4.01 9.10 -4.42
CA TYR A 28 2.89 9.77 -3.77
C TYR A 28 2.23 8.93 -2.67
N ILE A 29 2.16 7.60 -2.83
CA ILE A 29 1.40 6.73 -1.92
C ILE A 29 2.27 6.11 -0.81
N LEU A 30 3.55 5.88 -1.08
CA LEU A 30 4.47 5.25 -0.12
C LEU A 30 5.12 6.32 0.77
N ALA A 31 5.07 6.09 2.09
CA ALA A 31 5.74 6.94 3.07
C ALA A 31 7.27 6.84 2.94
N ASP A 32 8.00 7.89 3.34
CA ASP A 32 9.46 7.92 3.19
C ASP A 32 10.20 6.84 4.00
N ASP A 33 9.59 6.38 5.10
CA ASP A 33 10.05 5.30 5.97
C ASP A 33 9.37 3.96 5.68
N PHE A 34 8.68 3.82 4.54
CA PHE A 34 8.00 2.59 4.14
C PHE A 34 8.96 1.42 3.98
N TRP A 35 8.51 0.26 4.49
CA TRP A 35 9.08 -1.04 4.20
C TRP A 35 8.00 -2.12 4.21
N GLU A 36 8.23 -3.20 3.47
CA GLU A 36 7.37 -4.38 3.45
C GLU A 36 8.19 -5.67 3.48
N ILE A 37 7.60 -6.77 3.95
CA ILE A 37 8.15 -8.11 3.77
C ILE A 37 7.32 -8.81 2.70
N GLY A 38 7.94 -9.05 1.54
CA GLY A 38 7.29 -9.80 0.47
C GLY A 38 7.10 -11.28 0.81
N SER A 39 6.37 -12.00 -0.05
CA SER A 39 6.17 -13.45 0.11
C SER A 39 7.47 -14.27 0.06
N SER A 40 8.56 -13.70 -0.45
CA SER A 40 9.91 -14.27 -0.39
C SER A 40 10.56 -14.19 0.99
N GLY A 41 9.98 -13.44 1.94
CA GLY A 41 10.60 -13.12 3.22
C GLY A 41 11.68 -12.03 3.15
N VAL A 42 11.91 -11.45 1.96
CA VAL A 42 12.87 -10.37 1.75
C VAL A 42 12.21 -9.02 2.05
N PRO A 43 12.84 -8.13 2.83
CA PRO A 43 12.34 -6.79 3.04
C PRO A 43 12.63 -5.89 1.83
N TYR A 44 11.67 -5.05 1.47
CA TYR A 44 11.81 -4.01 0.45
C TYR A 44 11.46 -2.66 1.07
N ASP A 45 12.20 -1.61 0.68
CA ASP A 45 11.94 -0.23 1.10
C ASP A 45 11.35 0.59 -0.06
N LYS A 46 10.92 1.82 0.23
CA LYS A 46 10.39 2.74 -0.80
C LYS A 46 11.36 2.91 -1.97
N LYS A 47 12.66 3.08 -1.70
CA LYS A 47 13.67 3.27 -2.74
C LYS A 47 13.70 2.09 -3.71
N PHE A 48 13.71 0.86 -3.19
CA PHE A 48 13.65 -0.35 -4.00
C PHE A 48 12.39 -0.37 -4.87
N CYS A 49 11.22 -0.07 -4.31
CA CYS A 49 9.95 -0.03 -5.06
C CYS A 49 9.98 1.02 -6.19
N LEU A 50 10.62 2.18 -5.97
CA LEU A 50 10.70 3.24 -6.98
C LEU A 50 11.72 2.92 -8.10
N GLU A 51 12.84 2.29 -7.76
CA GLU A 51 13.92 1.98 -8.72
C GLU A 51 13.68 0.67 -9.49
N GLN A 52 13.18 -0.37 -8.82
CA GLN A 52 13.00 -1.71 -9.38
C GLN A 52 11.54 -2.01 -9.74
N GLY A 53 10.59 -1.20 -9.25
CA GLY A 53 9.16 -1.42 -9.40
C GLY A 53 8.60 -2.41 -8.39
N VAL A 54 7.33 -2.74 -8.58
CA VAL A 54 6.58 -3.71 -7.77
C VAL A 54 5.91 -4.73 -8.69
N LEU A 55 5.39 -5.81 -8.12
CA LEU A 55 4.63 -6.81 -8.88
C LEU A 55 3.43 -6.17 -9.59
N LEU A 56 3.39 -6.35 -10.92
CA LEU A 56 2.30 -5.89 -11.77
C LEU A 56 1.30 -7.02 -12.01
N THR A 57 0.21 -7.00 -11.26
CA THR A 57 -0.91 -7.93 -11.44
C THR A 57 -2.22 -7.20 -11.10
N GLU A 58 -3.33 -7.68 -11.64
CA GLU A 58 -4.65 -7.21 -11.20
C GLU A 58 -4.89 -7.73 -9.78
N MET A 59 -5.31 -6.83 -8.90
CA MET A 59 -5.48 -7.06 -7.46
C MET A 59 -6.86 -6.52 -7.04
N ALA A 60 -7.54 -7.25 -6.15
CA ALA A 60 -8.84 -6.86 -5.63
C ALA A 60 -8.81 -6.87 -4.11
N LEU A 61 -9.34 -5.81 -3.50
CA LEU A 61 -9.28 -5.62 -2.06
C LEU A 61 -10.53 -6.19 -1.37
N HIS A 62 -10.34 -7.18 -0.49
CA HIS A 62 -11.43 -7.86 0.22
C HIS A 62 -11.28 -7.75 1.74
N HIS A 63 -12.41 -7.71 2.46
CA HIS A 63 -12.48 -7.71 3.93
C HIS A 63 -11.59 -6.64 4.61
N TYR A 64 -11.59 -5.41 4.06
CA TYR A 64 -10.79 -4.31 4.61
C TYR A 64 -11.32 -3.85 5.97
N GLU A 65 -10.50 -4.00 6.99
CA GLU A 65 -10.75 -3.55 8.36
C GLU A 65 -9.60 -2.66 8.85
N ILE A 66 -9.93 -1.75 9.77
CA ILE A 66 -8.94 -0.91 10.47
C ILE A 66 -9.13 -1.00 11.98
N GLN A 67 -8.03 -1.02 12.70
CA GLN A 67 -7.98 -0.89 14.15
C GLN A 67 -7.07 0.29 14.52
N PRO A 68 -7.60 1.36 15.13
CA PRO A 68 -6.77 2.46 15.63
C PRO A 68 -5.77 1.95 16.67
N LEU A 69 -4.51 2.38 16.55
CA LEU A 69 -3.44 2.08 17.50
C LEU A 69 -3.05 3.33 18.30
N SER A 70 -3.10 4.50 17.68
CA SER A 70 -2.89 5.82 18.26
C SER A 70 -3.79 6.86 17.56
N GLU A 71 -3.62 8.15 17.86
CA GLU A 71 -4.33 9.25 17.19
C GLU A 71 -4.06 9.30 15.68
N ASP A 72 -2.84 8.96 15.29
CA ASP A 72 -2.28 9.10 13.94
C ASP A 72 -1.91 7.76 13.27
N THR A 73 -2.10 6.63 13.95
CA THR A 73 -1.71 5.30 13.45
C THR A 73 -2.87 4.31 13.51
N VAL A 74 -3.04 3.52 12.45
CA VAL A 74 -3.96 2.38 12.41
C VAL A 74 -3.25 1.12 11.95
N LEU A 75 -3.73 -0.04 12.40
CA LEU A 75 -3.49 -1.32 11.76
C LEU A 75 -4.58 -1.56 10.72
N ALA A 76 -4.21 -1.72 9.46
CA ALA A 76 -5.12 -2.15 8.39
C ALA A 76 -4.90 -3.63 8.09
N THR A 77 -5.98 -4.41 8.00
CA THR A 77 -5.94 -5.84 7.65
C THR A 77 -6.95 -6.13 6.56
N TYR A 78 -6.53 -6.87 5.53
CA TYR A 78 -7.34 -7.19 4.36
C TYR A 78 -6.74 -8.37 3.58
N TYR A 79 -7.47 -8.86 2.58
CA TYR A 79 -6.97 -9.81 1.58
C TYR A 79 -6.81 -9.12 0.22
N VAL A 80 -5.80 -9.55 -0.55
CA VAL A 80 -5.53 -9.12 -1.92
C VAL A 80 -5.25 -10.32 -2.81
#